data_AF-A0A915Z1V8-F1
#
_entry.id   AF-A0A915Z1V8-F1
#
_cell.length_a   1.000
_cell.length_b   1.000
_cell.length_c   1.000
_cell.angle_alpha   90.00
_cell.angle_beta   90.00
_cell.angle_gamma   90.00
#
_symmetry.space_group_name_H-M   'P 1'
#
loop_
_entity.id
_entity.type
_entity.pdbx_description
1 polymer ?
#
loop_
_entity_poly.entity_id
_entity_poly.type
_entity_poly.pdbx_seq_one_letter_code
_entity_poly.pdbx_strand_id
1 'polypeptide(L)'
;MKKCWDLDKNNRPDIFEINKLITSFYELYVENFVTVENEEIVIQFKEAEEYRKANLTSIENYQTATHSQAIYTSRLLNPITKDLPKNDDDYNSQCLDQVI
;
A
#
# COMPACT_ATOMS: atom_id res chain seq x y z
N MET A 1 2.69 -11.66 3.00
CA MET A 1 3.38 -10.64 3.84
C MET A 1 4.60 -11.13 4.58
N LYS A 2 4.65 -12.34 5.17
CA LYS A 2 5.84 -12.82 5.91
C LYS A 2 7.16 -12.67 5.12
N LYS A 3 7.15 -13.01 3.83
CA LYS A 3 8.31 -12.81 2.94
C LYS A 3 8.72 -11.33 2.78
N CYS A 4 7.77 -10.41 2.81
CA CYS A 4 8.05 -8.97 2.70
C CYS A 4 8.79 -8.42 3.94
N TRP A 5 8.69 -9.12 5.08
CA TRP A 5 9.35 -8.76 6.34
C TRP A 5 10.62 -9.56 6.60
N ASP A 6 11.13 -10.28 5.60
CA ASP A 6 12.38 -11.02 5.74
C ASP A 6 13.54 -10.04 6.05
N LEU A 7 14.40 -10.43 6.99
CA LEU A 7 15.57 -9.62 7.36
C LEU A 7 16.55 -9.54 6.19
N ASP A 8 16.68 -10.63 5.43
CA ASP A 8 17.46 -10.67 4.21
C ASP A 8 16.66 -10.05 3.06
N LYS A 9 17.24 -9.02 2.44
CA LYS A 9 16.64 -8.33 1.28
C LYS A 9 16.42 -9.29 0.12
N ASN A 10 17.27 -10.30 -0.08
CA ASN A 10 17.19 -11.22 -1.21
C ASN A 10 16.03 -12.21 -1.09
N ASN A 11 15.52 -12.42 0.12
CA ASN A 11 14.35 -13.26 0.37
C ASN A 11 13.02 -12.50 0.24
N ARG A 12 13.08 -11.17 0.13
CA ARG A 12 11.90 -10.34 -0.07
C ARG A 12 11.43 -10.48 -1.52
N PRO A 13 10.10 -10.52 -1.74
CA PRO A 13 9.58 -10.58 -3.08
C PRO A 13 9.89 -9.29 -3.84
N ASP A 14 10.10 -9.43 -5.14
CA ASP A 14 10.30 -8.28 -6.01
C ASP A 14 8.97 -7.54 -6.29
N ILE A 15 9.06 -6.40 -6.97
CA ILE A 15 7.90 -5.57 -7.27
C ILE A 15 6.86 -6.28 -8.15
N PHE A 16 7.30 -7.15 -9.06
CA PHE A 16 6.41 -7.90 -9.94
C PHE A 16 5.67 -8.99 -9.17
N GLU A 17 6.35 -9.70 -8.28
CA GLU A 17 5.75 -10.68 -7.37
C GLU A 17 4.72 -10.03 -6.45
N ILE A 18 5.06 -8.87 -5.87
CA ILE A 18 4.13 -8.10 -5.03
C ILE A 18 2.92 -7.64 -5.84
N ASN A 19 3.13 -7.08 -7.04
CA ASN A 19 2.03 -6.62 -7.89
C ASN A 19 1.09 -7.78 -8.25
N LYS A 20 1.64 -8.93 -8.66
CA LYS A 20 0.84 -10.12 -8.97
C LYS A 20 -0.02 -10.56 -7.78
N LEU A 21 0.55 -10.58 -6.58
CA LEU A 21 -0.20 -10.91 -5.36
C LEU A 21 -1.33 -9.90 -5.13
N ILE A 22 -1.03 -8.60 -5.14
CA ILE A 22 -2.04 -7.55 -4.92
C ILE A 22 -3.17 -7.63 -5.95
N THR A 23 -2.83 -7.80 -7.23
CA THR A 23 -3.80 -7.91 -8.32
C THR A 23 -4.73 -9.10 -8.09
N SER A 24 -4.19 -10.27 -7.72
CA SER A 24 -5.03 -11.44 -7.42
C SER A 24 -5.99 -11.20 -6.25
N PHE A 25 -5.58 -10.46 -5.21
CA PHE A 25 -6.47 -10.09 -4.11
C PHE A 25 -7.55 -9.09 -4.55
N TYR A 26 -7.19 -8.15 -5.43
CA TYR A 26 -8.13 -7.15 -5.95
C TYR A 26 -9.18 -7.76 -6.86
N GLU A 27 -8.80 -8.68 -7.75
CA GLU A 27 -9.72 -9.41 -8.63
C GLU A 27 -10.78 -10.17 -7.82
N LEU A 28 -10.38 -10.85 -6.74
CA LEU A 28 -11.30 -11.53 -5.82
C LEU A 28 -12.34 -10.58 -5.21
N TYR A 29 -11.93 -9.34 -4.93
CA TYR A 29 -12.83 -8.33 -4.36
C TYR A 29 -13.76 -7.70 -5.42
N VAL A 30 -13.24 -7.34 -6.59
CA VAL A 30 -13.98 -6.55 -7.60
C VAL A 30 -14.90 -7.41 -8.47
N GLU A 31 -14.44 -8.57 -8.88
CA GLU A 31 -15.19 -9.38 -9.84
C GLU A 31 -16.37 -10.14 -9.21
N ASN A 32 -16.61 -9.97 -7.90
CA ASN A 32 -17.61 -10.73 -7.14
C ASN A 32 -17.49 -12.25 -7.38
N PHE A 33 -16.28 -12.76 -7.65
CA PHE A 33 -15.97 -14.19 -7.64
C PHE A 33 -15.90 -14.67 -6.18
N VAL A 34 -17.04 -14.57 -5.50
CA VAL A 34 -17.21 -15.07 -4.14
C VAL A 34 -17.46 -16.57 -4.26
N THR A 35 -16.40 -17.34 -4.07
CA THR A 35 -16.48 -18.75 -3.71
C THR A 35 -16.61 -18.87 -2.20
N VAL A 36 -17.11 -20.00 -1.70
CA VAL A 36 -17.18 -20.29 -0.25
C VAL A 36 -15.81 -20.14 0.43
N GLU A 37 -14.72 -20.40 -0.31
CA GLU A 37 -13.34 -20.28 0.20
C GLU A 37 -12.88 -18.82 0.39
N ASN A 38 -13.46 -17.87 -0.35
CA ASN A 38 -13.02 -16.47 -0.35
C ASN A 38 -14.04 -15.51 0.31
N GLU A 39 -15.19 -16.01 0.75
CA GLU A 39 -16.25 -15.21 1.39
C GLU A 39 -15.78 -14.47 2.64
N GLU A 40 -15.00 -15.15 3.51
CA GLU A 40 -14.44 -14.55 4.72
C GLU A 40 -13.53 -13.36 4.40
N ILE A 41 -12.69 -13.50 3.37
CA ILE A 41 -11.76 -12.45 2.93
C ILE A 41 -12.56 -11.22 2.47
N VAL A 42 -13.60 -11.42 1.64
CA VAL A 42 -14.43 -10.32 1.15
C VAL A 42 -15.12 -9.57 2.30
N ILE A 43 -15.62 -10.29 3.30
CA ILE A 43 -16.24 -9.68 4.50
C ILE A 43 -15.20 -8.84 5.26
N GLN A 44 -14.02 -9.39 5.56
CA GLN A 44 -12.98 -8.67 6.29
C GLN A 44 -12.51 -7.41 5.55
N PHE A 45 -12.38 -7.47 4.22
CA PHE A 45 -12.02 -6.30 3.41
C PHE A 45 -13.10 -5.21 3.49
N LYS A 46 -14.38 -5.60 3.42
CA LYS A 46 -15.49 -4.65 3.52
C LYS A 46 -15.52 -3.97 4.89
N GLU A 47 -15.37 -4.71 5.97
CA GLU A 47 -15.32 -4.17 7.33
C GLU A 47 -14.14 -3.21 7.51
N ALA A 48 -12.95 -3.58 7.02
CA ALA A 48 -11.77 -2.73 7.06
C ALA A 48 -11.96 -1.42 6.28
N GLU A 49 -12.60 -1.50 5.10
CA GLU A 49 -12.86 -0.34 4.26
C GLU A 49 -13.93 0.59 4.84
N GLU A 50 -14.97 0.03 5.48
CA GLU A 50 -15.97 0.80 6.24
C GLU A 50 -15.32 1.52 7.43
N TYR A 51 -14.47 0.82 8.19
CA TYR A 51 -13.69 1.43 9.28
C TYR A 51 -12.79 2.55 8.77
N ARG A 52 -12.07 2.35 7.67
CA ARG A 52 -11.20 3.36 7.05
C ARG A 52 -11.97 4.61 6.66
N LYS A 53 -13.14 4.46 6.03
CA LYS A 53 -14.01 5.58 5.64
C LYS A 53 -14.56 6.32 6.85
N ALA A 54 -14.96 5.60 7.90
CA ALA A 54 -15.50 6.19 9.13
C ALA A 54 -14.43 6.96 9.93
N ASN A 55 -13.17 6.55 9.87
CA ASN A 55 -12.06 7.13 10.64
C ASN A 55 -11.13 8.03 9.81
N LEU A 56 -11.51 8.42 8.59
CA LEU A 56 -10.66 9.18 7.67
C LEU A 56 -10.20 10.53 8.27
N THR A 57 -11.06 11.22 9.02
CA THR A 57 -10.77 12.50 9.70
C THR A 57 -9.79 12.34 10.87
N SER A 58 -9.71 11.16 11.48
CA SER A 58 -8.70 10.83 12.50
C SER A 58 -7.29 10.75 11.90
N ILE A 59 -7.19 10.49 10.59
CA ILE A 59 -5.93 10.30 9.86
C ILE A 59 -5.29 11.64 9.47
N GLU A 60 -6.09 12.67 9.17
CA GLU A 60 -5.59 14.04 8.96
C GLU A 60 -4.95 14.63 10.22
N ASN A 61 -5.37 14.16 11.40
CA ASN A 61 -4.77 14.49 12.70
C ASN A 61 -3.53 13.66 13.05
N TYR A 62 -2.99 12.85 12.13
CA TYR A 62 -1.61 12.38 12.22
C TYR A 62 -0.60 13.48 11.83
N GLN A 63 -0.85 14.74 12.20
CA GLN A 63 0.26 15.58 12.66
C GLN A 63 0.76 14.95 13.96
N THR A 64 1.41 13.80 13.81
CA THR A 64 1.89 12.99 14.91
C THR A 64 2.87 13.84 15.69
N ALA A 65 2.53 14.08 16.95
CA ALA A 65 3.51 14.41 17.96
C ALA A 65 4.63 13.37 17.81
N THR A 66 5.69 13.75 17.12
CA THR A 66 6.79 12.85 16.85
C THR A 66 7.45 12.60 18.21
N HIS A 67 7.71 11.35 18.53
CA HIS A 67 8.46 11.03 19.75
C HIS A 67 9.77 11.84 19.73
N SER A 68 10.17 12.46 20.85
CA SER A 68 11.27 13.44 20.86
C SER A 68 12.61 12.87 20.40
N GLN A 69 12.79 11.54 20.46
CA GLN A 69 13.97 10.84 19.95
C GLN A 69 13.78 10.20 18.56
N ALA A 70 12.69 10.45 17.84
CA ALA A 70 12.51 9.95 16.48
C ALA A 70 13.47 10.68 15.52
N ILE A 71 14.43 9.94 14.97
CA ILE A 71 15.41 10.47 13.99
C ILE A 71 14.79 10.52 12.58
N TYR A 72 13.86 9.60 12.30
CA TYR A 72 13.11 9.56 11.05
C TYR A 72 11.71 10.10 11.29
N THR A 73 11.51 11.39 11.03
CA THR A 73 10.17 11.93 10.84
C THR A 73 9.64 11.40 9.51
N SER A 74 8.51 10.70 9.52
CA SER A 74 7.78 10.39 8.30
C SER A 74 7.49 11.70 7.56
N ARG A 75 8.21 11.95 6.46
CA ARG A 75 8.00 13.14 5.63
C ARG A 75 6.67 12.94 4.92
N LEU A 76 5.75 13.88 5.07
CA LEU A 76 4.47 13.87 4.35
C LEU A 76 4.79 13.71 2.85
N LEU A 77 4.25 12.68 2.18
CA LEU A 77 4.46 12.44 0.74
C LEU A 77 3.91 13.58 -0.15
N ASN A 78 3.15 14.50 0.44
CA ASN A 78 2.36 15.53 -0.25
C ASN A 78 3.11 16.60 -1.07
N PRO A 79 4.39 16.93 -0.83
CA PRO A 79 5.07 17.85 -1.74
C PRO A 79 5.33 17.21 -3.10
N ILE A 80 5.50 15.89 -3.14
CA ILE A 80 5.91 15.17 -4.36
C ILE A 80 4.68 14.83 -5.21
N THR A 81 3.52 14.56 -4.60
CA THR A 81 2.30 14.14 -5.32
C THR A 81 1.49 15.28 -5.94
N LYS A 82 1.77 16.55 -5.61
CA LYS A 82 1.09 17.70 -6.22
C LYS A 82 1.57 18.01 -7.63
N ASP A 83 2.86 17.80 -7.89
CA ASP A 83 3.50 18.10 -9.17
C ASP A 83 3.72 16.83 -10.02
N LEU A 84 3.31 15.66 -9.51
CA LEU A 84 3.31 14.44 -10.30
C LEU A 84 2.19 14.54 -11.36
N PRO A 85 2.52 14.44 -12.66
CA PRO A 85 1.48 14.35 -13.68
C PRO A 85 0.56 13.17 -13.36
N LYS A 86 -0.74 13.33 -13.60
CA LYS A 86 -1.66 12.20 -13.55
C LYS A 86 -1.12 11.17 -14.54
N ASN A 87 -0.63 10.04 -14.03
CA ASN A 87 -0.22 8.94 -14.89
C ASN A 87 -1.48 8.48 -15.61
N ASP A 88 -1.59 8.80 -16.90
CA ASP A 88 -2.36 7.96 -17.80
C ASP A 88 -1.66 6.59 -17.84
N ASP A 89 -2.46 5.54 -17.84
CA ASP A 89 -2.12 4.15 -17.53
C ASP A 89 -1.09 3.49 -18.47
N ASP A 90 0.14 3.99 -18.57
CA ASP A 90 1.23 3.32 -19.27
C ASP A 90 2.44 3.07 -18.34
N TYR A 91 2.55 1.81 -17.96
CA TYR A 91 3.42 1.28 -16.91
C TYR A 91 4.89 1.28 -17.39
N ASN A 92 5.65 2.35 -17.13
CA ASN A 92 7.11 2.33 -17.22
C ASN A 92 7.73 3.16 -16.09
N SER A 93 7.73 2.59 -14.88
CA SER A 93 8.51 3.13 -13.77
C SER A 93 10.00 2.80 -13.99
N GLN A 94 10.72 3.71 -14.66
CA GLN A 94 12.17 3.72 -14.61
C GLN A 94 12.58 4.06 -13.17
N CYS A 95 13.13 3.06 -12.49
CA CYS A 95 13.78 3.20 -11.19
C CYS A 95 14.91 4.23 -11.35
N LEU A 96 14.86 5.35 -10.63
CA LEU A 96 15.96 6.31 -10.61
C LEU A 96 17.21 5.61 -10.06
N ASP A 97 18.17 5.36 -10.94
CA ASP A 97 19.55 5.15 -10.55
C ASP A 97 20.04 6.39 -9.81
N GLN A 98 20.39 6.23 -8.53
CA GLN A 98 21.26 7.17 -7.85
C GLN A 98 22.62 6.54 -7.61
N VAL A 99 23.51 7.00 -8.50
CA VAL A 99 24.96 7.00 -8.47
C VAL A 99 25.49 7.42 -7.09
N ILE A 100 26.45 6.65 -6.57
CA ILE A 100 27.49 7.14 -5.64
C ILE A 100 28.67 7.61 -6.48
#